data_AF-A0A848UJD2-F1
#
_entry.id   AF-A0A848UJD2-F1
#
_cell.length_a   1.000
_cell.length_b   1.000
_cell.length_c   1.000
_cell.angle_alpha   90.00
_cell.angle_beta   90.00
_cell.angle_gamma   90.00
#
_symmetry.space_group_name_H-M   'P 1'
#
loop_
_entity.id
_entity.type
_entity.pdbx_description
1 polymer ?
#
loop_
_entity_poly.entity_id
_entity_poly.type
_entity_poly.pdbx_seq_one_letter_code
_entity_poly.pdbx_strand_id
1 'polypeptide(L)'
;GDARERYLELGTSWFQQPEEWAAMPAADGPEAWQRIAVQPDLSRRDGEPGAPGRRVDIVVPTEPIEPVALPDVTISGVQMAQDSIEFDVDRVGVPVLVKVGYFPNWQADGAEGPYRIGPNMMAVVPTDTHVELSYGRSAIDYLTVLLTLLGIGLCVFWRRQGDVRHAAEGPVGFGPSGATGRSVAAADDAFAFDSWSIRPEGSADGRHEIAPAADDHST
;
A
#
# COMPACT_ATOMS: atom_id res chain seq x y z
N GLY A 1 -3.76 9.66 -18.40
CA GLY A 1 -3.69 9.33 -16.98
C GLY A 1 -2.65 10.16 -16.26
N ASP A 2 -2.75 10.21 -14.93
CA ASP A 2 -1.74 10.76 -14.04
C ASP A 2 -0.41 10.00 -14.18
N ALA A 3 0.73 10.58 -13.77
CA ALA A 3 2.05 9.96 -13.88
C ALA A 3 2.11 8.56 -13.21
N ARG A 4 1.36 8.36 -12.12
CA ARG A 4 1.22 7.06 -11.45
C ARG A 4 0.54 6.01 -12.32
N GLU A 5 -0.57 6.37 -12.96
CA GLU A 5 -1.31 5.45 -13.83
C GLU A 5 -0.45 5.03 -15.02
N ARG A 6 0.25 5.99 -15.65
CA ARG A 6 1.17 5.69 -16.78
C ARG A 6 2.26 4.71 -16.37
N TYR A 7 2.84 4.88 -15.18
CA TYR A 7 3.88 3.97 -14.69
C TYR A 7 3.33 2.57 -14.39
N LEU A 8 2.11 2.48 -13.85
CA LEU A 8 1.45 1.20 -13.61
C LEU A 8 1.11 0.48 -14.91
N GLU A 9 0.58 1.19 -15.92
CA GLU A 9 0.32 0.62 -17.24
C GLU A 9 1.61 0.09 -17.88
N LEU A 10 2.68 0.87 -17.80
CA LEU A 10 3.99 0.52 -18.32
C LEU A 10 4.59 -0.70 -17.61
N GLY A 11 4.58 -0.72 -16.29
CA GLY A 11 5.03 -1.87 -15.49
C GLY A 11 4.16 -3.12 -15.69
N THR A 12 2.85 -2.95 -15.90
CA THR A 12 1.92 -4.05 -16.16
C THR A 12 2.09 -4.62 -17.57
N SER A 13 2.34 -3.77 -18.57
CA SER A 13 2.68 -4.21 -19.93
C SER A 13 3.93 -5.08 -19.92
N TRP A 14 5.00 -4.65 -19.24
CA TRP A 14 6.20 -5.47 -19.04
C TRP A 14 5.90 -6.79 -18.33
N PHE A 15 5.12 -6.77 -17.23
CA PHE A 15 4.83 -7.97 -16.46
C PHE A 15 4.02 -9.02 -17.23
N GLN A 16 3.12 -8.57 -18.12
CA GLN A 16 2.30 -9.48 -18.94
C GLN A 16 3.03 -10.00 -20.18
N GLN A 17 4.08 -9.32 -20.63
CA GLN A 17 4.76 -9.58 -21.91
C GLN A 17 6.28 -9.37 -21.79
N PRO A 18 6.98 -10.02 -20.86
CA PRO A 18 8.40 -9.75 -20.60
C PRO A 18 9.30 -10.01 -21.83
N GLU A 19 8.90 -10.92 -22.72
CA GLU A 19 9.60 -11.25 -23.97
C GLU A 19 9.55 -10.16 -25.05
N GLU A 20 8.59 -9.24 -24.96
CA GLU A 20 8.47 -8.10 -25.90
C GLU A 20 9.36 -6.92 -25.48
N TRP A 21 9.94 -6.96 -24.28
CA TRP A 21 10.72 -5.88 -23.71
C TRP A 21 12.21 -6.18 -23.74
N ALA A 22 13.00 -5.24 -24.26
CA ALA A 22 14.46 -5.36 -24.27
C ALA A 22 15.08 -5.27 -22.86
N ALA A 23 14.42 -4.59 -21.92
CA ALA A 23 14.86 -4.44 -20.53
C ALA A 23 13.67 -4.13 -19.60
N MET A 24 13.87 -4.34 -18.29
CA MET A 24 12.91 -3.87 -17.29
C MET A 24 12.85 -2.35 -17.29
N PRO A 25 11.65 -1.74 -17.33
CA PRO A 25 11.55 -0.30 -17.30
C PRO A 25 11.87 0.27 -15.92
N ALA A 26 12.60 1.38 -15.91
CA ALA A 26 12.92 2.14 -14.71
C ALA A 26 12.16 3.48 -14.70
N ALA A 27 11.67 3.90 -13.53
CA ALA A 27 11.06 5.22 -13.37
C ALA A 27 12.10 6.34 -13.40
N ASP A 28 13.28 6.05 -12.86
CA ASP A 28 14.45 6.91 -12.79
C ASP A 28 15.71 6.04 -12.66
N GLY A 29 16.88 6.65 -12.67
CA GLY A 29 18.16 5.94 -12.58
C GLY A 29 19.36 6.88 -12.66
N PRO A 30 20.58 6.34 -12.59
CA PRO A 30 21.79 7.10 -12.88
C PRO A 30 21.73 7.80 -14.25
N GLU A 31 22.49 8.88 -14.39
CA GLU A 31 22.57 9.65 -15.65
C GLU A 31 23.08 8.79 -16.82
N ALA A 32 23.87 7.77 -16.53
CA ALA A 32 24.39 6.84 -17.52
C ALA A 32 23.30 5.94 -18.17
N TRP A 33 22.11 5.83 -17.57
CA TRP A 33 21.03 5.01 -18.14
C TRP A 33 20.32 5.77 -19.26
N GLN A 34 20.20 5.14 -20.43
CA GLN A 34 19.50 5.69 -21.59
C GLN A 34 18.06 6.08 -21.21
N ARG A 35 17.69 7.33 -21.43
CA ARG A 35 16.31 7.79 -21.30
C ARG A 35 15.58 7.50 -22.61
N ILE A 36 14.52 6.69 -22.54
CA ILE A 36 13.80 6.20 -23.72
C ILE A 36 12.37 6.71 -23.68
N ALA A 37 11.94 7.39 -24.73
CA ALA A 37 10.53 7.69 -24.94
C ALA A 37 9.80 6.42 -25.42
N VAL A 38 8.57 6.24 -24.93
CA VAL A 38 7.76 5.05 -25.24
C VAL A 38 6.34 5.45 -25.60
N GLN A 39 5.70 4.65 -26.45
CA GLN A 39 4.31 4.85 -26.86
C GLN A 39 3.54 3.53 -26.87
N PRO A 40 2.22 3.55 -26.61
CA PRO A 40 1.38 2.37 -26.81
C PRO A 40 1.34 1.97 -28.28
N ASP A 41 1.55 0.69 -28.56
CA ASP A 41 1.36 0.09 -29.86
C ASP A 41 -0.13 -0.18 -30.09
N LEU A 42 -0.80 0.79 -30.72
CA LEU A 42 -2.23 0.74 -31.00
C LEU A 42 -2.61 -0.33 -32.03
N SER A 43 -1.64 -0.82 -32.82
CA SER A 43 -1.91 -1.80 -33.87
C SER A 43 -2.18 -3.21 -33.31
N ARG A 44 -1.65 -3.50 -32.11
CA ARG A 44 -1.79 -4.77 -31.40
C ARG A 44 -2.78 -4.71 -30.23
N ARG A 45 -3.60 -3.65 -30.17
CA ARG A 45 -4.62 -3.48 -29.13
C ARG A 45 -5.64 -4.61 -29.18
N ASP A 46 -5.96 -5.15 -28.01
CA ASP A 46 -6.98 -6.19 -27.82
C ASP A 46 -8.04 -5.71 -26.82
N GLY A 47 -9.23 -5.38 -27.35
CA GLY A 47 -10.38 -4.85 -26.62
C GLY A 47 -10.58 -3.33 -26.74
N GLU A 48 -11.83 -2.91 -26.56
CA GLU A 48 -12.23 -1.50 -26.59
C GLU A 48 -11.97 -0.80 -25.24
N PRO A 49 -11.66 0.52 -25.21
CA PRO A 49 -11.54 1.28 -23.98
C PRO A 49 -12.81 1.17 -23.11
N GLY A 50 -12.66 0.63 -21.90
CA GLY A 50 -13.76 0.48 -20.93
C GLY A 50 -14.56 -0.83 -21.03
N ALA A 51 -14.25 -1.72 -21.98
CA ALA A 51 -14.87 -3.03 -22.06
C ALA A 51 -14.25 -4.03 -21.06
N PRO A 52 -15.05 -4.95 -20.47
CA PRO A 52 -14.53 -6.05 -19.67
C PRO A 52 -13.64 -6.96 -20.53
N GLY A 53 -12.49 -7.37 -19.99
CA GLY A 53 -11.52 -8.23 -20.68
C GLY A 53 -10.48 -7.50 -21.54
N ARG A 54 -10.46 -6.16 -21.56
CA ARG A 54 -9.40 -5.38 -22.21
C ARG A 54 -8.01 -5.78 -21.68
N ARG A 55 -7.08 -6.08 -22.58
CA ARG A 55 -5.67 -6.28 -22.23
C ARG A 55 -4.95 -4.93 -22.16
N VAL A 56 -3.89 -4.86 -21.36
CA VAL A 56 -3.05 -3.66 -21.31
C VAL A 56 -2.34 -3.51 -22.66
N ASP A 57 -2.35 -2.30 -23.21
CA ASP A 57 -1.69 -2.01 -24.49
C ASP A 57 -0.18 -2.25 -24.33
N ILE A 58 0.44 -2.85 -25.36
CA ILE A 58 1.89 -3.09 -25.38
C ILE A 58 2.58 -1.74 -25.53
N VAL A 59 3.53 -1.42 -24.65
CA VAL A 59 4.30 -0.18 -24.76
C VAL A 59 5.62 -0.47 -25.47
N VAL A 60 5.89 0.25 -26.56
CA VAL A 60 7.10 0.08 -27.38
C VAL A 60 7.99 1.33 -27.32
N PRO A 61 9.33 1.15 -27.35
CA PRO A 61 10.25 2.27 -27.54
C PRO A 61 9.99 3.01 -28.84
N THR A 62 10.03 4.34 -28.81
CA THR A 62 9.99 5.15 -30.03
C THR A 62 11.36 5.30 -30.67
N GLU A 63 12.42 4.96 -29.94
CA GLU A 63 13.81 5.09 -30.32
C GLU A 63 14.53 3.74 -30.10
N PRO A 64 15.60 3.45 -30.87
CA PRO A 64 16.41 2.26 -30.66
C PRO A 64 17.04 2.24 -29.26
N ILE A 65 17.05 1.05 -28.64
CA ILE A 65 17.72 0.80 -27.37
C ILE A 65 19.15 0.37 -27.66
N GLU A 66 20.12 1.00 -27.02
CA GLU A 66 21.53 0.59 -27.08
C GLU A 66 21.82 -0.35 -25.90
N PRO A 67 21.90 -1.68 -26.11
CA PRO A 67 22.15 -2.61 -25.02
C PRO A 67 23.58 -2.46 -24.49
N VAL A 68 23.70 -2.22 -23.19
CA VAL A 68 24.98 -2.17 -22.48
C VAL A 68 25.21 -3.51 -21.79
N ALA A 69 26.27 -4.22 -22.18
CA ALA A 69 26.67 -5.44 -21.49
C ALA A 69 27.27 -5.09 -20.12
N LEU A 70 26.66 -5.61 -19.06
CA LEU A 70 27.17 -5.48 -17.71
C LEU A 70 28.01 -6.70 -17.35
N PRO A 71 29.09 -6.54 -16.56
CA PRO A 71 29.81 -7.68 -16.03
C PRO A 71 28.95 -8.43 -15.00
N ASP A 72 29.21 -9.72 -14.85
CA ASP A 72 28.57 -10.52 -13.80
C ASP A 72 28.96 -10.00 -12.41
N VAL A 73 28.00 -10.03 -11.48
CA VAL A 73 28.17 -9.68 -10.07
C VAL A 73 27.64 -10.82 -9.20
N THR A 74 28.43 -11.21 -8.21
CA THR A 74 28.05 -12.21 -7.22
C THR A 74 27.50 -11.52 -5.98
N ILE A 75 26.28 -11.88 -5.61
CA ILE A 75 25.63 -11.39 -4.39
C ILE A 75 25.76 -12.48 -3.31
N SER A 76 26.17 -12.08 -2.11
CA SER A 76 26.32 -12.99 -0.97
C SER A 76 25.85 -12.33 0.33
N GLY A 77 25.81 -13.10 1.43
CA GLY A 77 25.52 -12.51 2.75
C GLY A 77 24.12 -11.92 2.91
N VAL A 78 23.15 -12.31 2.07
CA VAL A 78 21.81 -11.68 2.05
C VAL A 78 21.11 -11.91 3.40
N GLN A 79 20.79 -10.81 4.08
CA GLN A 79 20.01 -10.78 5.31
C GLN A 79 18.79 -9.89 5.08
N MET A 80 17.62 -10.36 5.52
CA MET A 80 16.37 -9.60 5.43
C MET A 80 15.73 -9.54 6.81
N ALA A 81 15.54 -8.34 7.31
CA ALA A 81 14.74 -8.04 8.47
C ALA A 81 13.36 -7.51 8.05
N GLN A 82 12.59 -7.05 9.03
CA GLN A 82 11.28 -6.45 8.75
C GLN A 82 11.40 -5.09 8.04
N ASP A 83 12.42 -4.31 8.39
CA ASP A 83 12.66 -2.94 7.93
C ASP A 83 14.05 -2.75 7.33
N SER A 84 14.85 -3.81 7.15
CA SER A 84 16.16 -3.73 6.49
C SER A 84 16.44 -4.91 5.55
N ILE A 85 17.29 -4.66 4.56
CA ILE A 85 17.84 -5.66 3.63
C ILE A 85 19.32 -5.38 3.50
N GLU A 86 20.16 -6.35 3.81
CA GLU A 86 21.62 -6.24 3.71
C GLU A 86 22.16 -7.31 2.77
N PHE A 87 23.16 -6.98 1.98
CA PHE A 87 23.88 -7.95 1.17
C PHE A 87 25.27 -7.44 0.80
N ASP A 88 26.15 -8.38 0.43
CA ASP A 88 27.49 -8.08 -0.05
C ASP A 88 27.59 -8.36 -1.56
N VAL A 89 28.38 -7.54 -2.25
CA VAL A 89 28.72 -7.70 -3.66
C VAL A 89 30.23 -7.85 -3.84
N ASP A 90 30.63 -8.68 -4.81
CA ASP A 90 32.03 -8.82 -5.22
C ASP A 90 32.51 -7.67 -6.12
N ARG A 91 31.59 -6.88 -6.67
CA ARG A 91 31.88 -5.75 -7.56
C ARG A 91 30.87 -4.62 -7.41
N VAL A 92 31.40 -3.40 -7.32
CA VAL A 92 30.64 -2.15 -7.31
C VAL A 92 30.34 -1.64 -8.72
N GLY A 93 29.32 -0.79 -8.86
CA GLY A 93 28.93 -0.16 -10.12
C GLY A 93 28.03 -1.00 -11.03
N VAL A 94 27.75 -2.25 -10.66
CA VAL A 94 26.81 -3.13 -11.39
C VAL A 94 25.44 -3.05 -10.72
N PRO A 95 24.37 -2.61 -11.43
CA PRO A 95 23.04 -2.55 -10.86
C PRO A 95 22.54 -3.90 -10.34
N VAL A 96 22.02 -3.90 -9.11
CA VAL A 96 21.42 -5.06 -8.46
C VAL A 96 19.90 -4.87 -8.36
N LEU A 97 19.15 -5.85 -8.85
CA LEU A 97 17.69 -5.88 -8.73
C LEU A 97 17.27 -6.45 -7.37
N VAL A 98 16.61 -5.64 -6.57
CA VAL A 98 15.98 -6.03 -5.30
C VAL A 98 14.50 -6.30 -5.55
N LYS A 99 14.10 -7.57 -5.43
CA LYS A 99 12.71 -8.04 -5.66
C LYS A 99 11.77 -7.75 -4.48
N VAL A 100 11.91 -6.57 -3.90
CA VAL A 100 11.05 -6.04 -2.83
C VAL A 100 10.34 -4.81 -3.37
N GLY A 101 9.13 -4.58 -2.88
CA GLY A 101 8.32 -3.43 -3.28
C GLY A 101 9.01 -2.09 -2.99
N TYR A 102 9.11 -1.23 -4.00
CA TYR A 102 9.57 0.14 -3.83
C TYR A 102 8.56 0.98 -3.06
N PHE A 103 9.10 1.77 -2.13
CA PHE A 103 8.44 2.85 -1.40
C PHE A 103 9.42 4.03 -1.25
N PRO A 104 8.95 5.27 -1.26
CA PRO A 104 9.83 6.45 -1.17
C PRO A 104 10.65 6.56 0.13
N ASN A 105 10.28 5.83 1.18
CA ASN A 105 10.96 5.88 2.48
C ASN A 105 12.15 4.91 2.57
N TRP A 106 12.35 4.05 1.57
CA TRP A 106 13.56 3.24 1.50
C TRP A 106 14.77 4.13 1.25
N GLN A 107 15.82 3.90 2.03
CA GLN A 107 17.13 4.52 1.89
C GLN A 107 18.15 3.42 1.62
N ALA A 108 19.14 3.71 0.78
CA ALA A 108 20.25 2.80 0.51
C ALA A 108 21.54 3.43 1.00
N ASP A 109 22.28 2.68 1.81
CA ASP A 109 23.64 2.98 2.25
C ASP A 109 24.61 2.04 1.52
N GLY A 110 25.76 2.57 1.08
CA GLY A 110 26.70 1.82 0.24
C GLY A 110 26.24 1.60 -1.21
N ALA A 111 25.16 2.27 -1.65
CA ALA A 111 24.66 2.23 -3.01
C ALA A 111 23.91 3.50 -3.41
N GLU A 112 23.86 3.79 -4.71
CA GLU A 112 22.94 4.79 -5.27
C GLU A 112 21.54 4.21 -5.46
N GLY A 113 20.51 5.03 -5.23
CA GLY A 113 19.10 4.66 -5.29
C GLY A 113 18.43 4.64 -3.90
N PRO A 114 17.40 3.80 -3.68
CA PRO A 114 16.83 2.82 -4.61
C PRO A 114 16.01 3.46 -5.74
N TYR A 115 16.14 2.93 -6.95
CA TYR A 115 15.38 3.33 -8.13
C TYR A 115 14.18 2.42 -8.32
N ARG A 116 13.01 2.98 -8.61
CA ARG A 116 11.80 2.21 -8.88
C ARG A 116 11.90 1.53 -10.25
N ILE A 117 11.78 0.21 -10.28
CA ILE A 117 11.77 -0.63 -11.48
C ILE A 117 10.40 -1.29 -11.64
N GLY A 118 9.92 -1.44 -12.87
CA GLY A 118 8.63 -2.05 -13.17
C GLY A 118 8.55 -3.51 -12.66
N PRO A 119 7.40 -3.96 -12.13
CA PRO A 119 6.15 -3.24 -11.93
C PRO A 119 6.14 -2.37 -10.65
N ASN A 120 6.89 -2.75 -9.62
CA ASN A 120 7.13 -1.94 -8.41
C ASN A 120 8.34 -2.46 -7.60
N MET A 121 9.37 -2.97 -8.27
CA MET A 121 10.60 -3.45 -7.64
C MET A 121 11.61 -2.31 -7.45
N MET A 122 12.76 -2.62 -6.86
CA MET A 122 13.85 -1.67 -6.64
C MET A 122 15.12 -2.11 -7.37
N ALA A 123 15.89 -1.16 -7.88
CA ALA A 123 17.28 -1.37 -8.26
C ALA A 123 18.18 -0.44 -7.45
N VAL A 124 19.35 -0.93 -7.07
CA VAL A 124 20.41 -0.14 -6.44
C VAL A 124 21.69 -0.33 -7.22
N VAL A 125 22.55 0.69 -7.25
CA VAL A 125 23.88 0.61 -7.86
C VAL A 125 24.91 0.66 -6.74
N PRO A 126 25.51 -0.47 -6.35
CA PRO A 126 26.47 -0.51 -5.24
C PRO A 126 27.65 0.42 -5.49
N THR A 127 27.98 1.25 -4.51
CA THR A 127 29.19 2.07 -4.45
C THR A 127 30.23 1.46 -3.51
N ASP A 128 29.77 0.59 -2.60
CA ASP A 128 30.56 -0.18 -1.66
C ASP A 128 30.26 -1.68 -1.77
N THR A 129 31.14 -2.54 -1.24
CA THR A 129 30.95 -4.00 -1.27
C THR A 129 29.89 -4.49 -0.31
N HIS A 130 29.49 -3.67 0.66
CA HIS A 130 28.42 -3.95 1.61
C HIS A 130 27.31 -2.93 1.38
N VAL A 131 26.09 -3.40 1.12
CA VAL A 131 24.93 -2.57 0.82
C VAL A 131 23.85 -2.85 1.85
N GLU A 132 23.30 -1.78 2.43
CA GLU A 132 22.16 -1.83 3.34
C GLU A 132 21.02 -0.99 2.77
N LEU A 133 19.82 -1.57 2.69
CA LEU A 133 18.59 -0.84 2.44
C LEU A 133 17.82 -0.80 3.74
N SER A 134 17.48 0.40 4.20
CA SER A 134 16.68 0.60 5.40
C SER A 134 15.37 1.31 5.08
N TYR A 135 14.27 0.82 5.64
CA TYR A 135 12.99 1.49 5.58
C TYR A 135 12.94 2.55 6.69
N GLY A 136 13.11 3.81 6.29
CA GLY A 136 13.32 4.91 7.23
C GLY A 136 12.18 5.10 8.23
N ARG A 137 12.54 5.21 9.51
CA ARG A 137 11.68 5.84 10.54
C ARG A 137 11.67 7.35 10.28
N SER A 138 10.47 7.90 10.12
CA SER A 138 10.26 9.33 9.90
C SER A 138 10.53 10.14 11.18
N ALA A 139 10.78 11.45 11.04
CA ALA A 139 10.87 12.35 12.20
C ALA A 139 9.60 12.33 13.08
N ILE A 140 8.45 12.03 12.47
CA ILE A 140 7.16 11.86 13.15
C ILE A 140 7.17 10.61 14.04
N ASP A 141 7.86 9.55 13.64
CA ASP A 141 7.99 8.34 14.46
C ASP A 141 8.76 8.63 15.74
N TYR A 142 9.85 9.42 15.66
CA TYR A 142 10.58 9.84 16.86
C TYR A 142 9.76 10.79 17.75
N LEU A 143 9.02 11.73 17.15
CA LEU A 143 8.16 12.65 17.89
C LEU A 143 7.03 11.90 18.63
N THR A 144 6.39 10.92 17.99
CA THR A 144 5.31 10.14 18.60
C THR A 144 5.83 9.25 19.73
N VAL A 145 7.01 8.66 19.57
CA VAL A 145 7.70 7.95 20.66
C VAL A 145 7.96 8.88 21.84
N LEU A 146 8.49 10.09 21.58
CA LEU A 146 8.73 11.09 22.64
C LEU A 146 7.45 11.50 23.36
N LEU A 147 6.38 11.81 22.61
CA LEU A 147 5.08 12.18 23.18
C LEU A 147 4.47 11.04 24.00
N THR A 148 4.65 9.80 23.56
CA THR A 148 4.21 8.60 24.29
C THR A 148 4.96 8.47 25.62
N LEU A 149 6.28 8.63 25.61
CA LEU A 149 7.09 8.62 26.83
C LEU A 149 6.73 9.77 27.77
N LEU A 150 6.44 10.95 27.23
CA LEU A 150 5.98 12.10 28.00
C LEU A 150 4.61 11.84 28.64
N GLY A 151 3.67 11.27 27.90
CA GLY A 151 2.36 10.88 28.42
C GLY A 151 2.45 9.84 29.54
N ILE A 152 3.28 8.80 29.35
CA ILE A 152 3.55 7.80 30.40
C ILE A 152 4.18 8.46 31.63
N GLY A 153 5.15 9.35 31.42
CA GLY A 153 5.79 10.12 32.51
C GLY A 153 4.79 10.96 33.28
N LEU A 154 3.86 11.62 32.58
CA LEU A 154 2.80 12.42 33.18
C LEU A 154 1.80 11.56 33.98
N CYS A 155 1.42 10.39 33.45
CA CYS A 155 0.59 9.42 34.17
C CYS A 155 1.26 8.97 35.47
N VAL A 156 2.55 8.64 35.44
CA VAL A 156 3.32 8.26 36.64
C VAL A 156 3.41 9.44 37.61
N PHE A 157 3.71 10.64 37.10
CA PHE A 157 3.81 11.86 37.91
C PHE A 157 2.50 12.16 38.64
N TRP A 158 1.37 12.17 37.95
CA TRP A 158 0.06 12.40 38.57
C TRP A 158 -0.33 11.27 39.51
N ARG A 159 -0.04 10.01 39.16
CA ARG A 159 -0.27 8.89 40.09
C ARG A 159 0.52 9.02 41.39
N ARG A 160 1.72 9.63 41.34
CA ARG A 160 2.55 9.93 42.51
C ARG A 160 2.08 11.16 43.29
N GLN A 161 1.54 12.18 42.62
CA GLN A 161 0.95 13.34 43.31
C GLN A 161 -0.36 13.01 44.03
N GLY A 162 -0.99 11.89 43.69
CA GLY A 162 -2.20 11.40 44.35
C GLY A 162 -3.47 11.86 43.65
N ASP A 163 -4.63 11.47 44.20
CA ASP A 163 -5.92 11.76 43.57
C ASP A 163 -6.17 13.26 43.50
N VAL A 164 -6.48 13.74 42.30
CA VAL A 164 -6.87 15.12 42.09
C VAL A 164 -8.18 15.34 42.83
N ARG A 165 -8.16 16.23 43.82
CA ARG A 165 -9.38 16.65 44.51
C ARG A 165 -10.17 17.56 43.59
N HIS A 166 -11.15 16.98 42.91
CA HIS A 166 -12.11 17.76 42.15
C HIS A 166 -12.92 18.63 43.12
N ALA A 167 -13.05 19.93 42.82
CA ALA A 167 -13.80 20.86 43.66
C ALA A 167 -15.32 20.57 43.68
N ALA A 168 -15.80 19.76 42.74
CA ALA A 168 -17.18 19.31 42.65
C ALA A 168 -17.22 17.83 42.21
N GLU A 169 -18.19 17.07 42.72
CA GLU A 169 -18.43 15.66 42.35
C GLU A 169 -18.95 15.48 40.92
N GLY A 170 -19.24 16.57 40.20
CA GLY A 170 -19.69 16.57 38.80
C GLY A 170 -19.00 17.64 37.95
N PRO A 171 -19.07 17.52 36.61
CA PRO A 171 -18.47 18.50 35.71
C PRO A 171 -19.09 19.88 35.94
N VAL A 172 -18.28 20.83 36.39
CA VAL A 172 -18.64 22.24 36.46
C VAL A 172 -18.79 22.77 35.03
N GLY A 173 -20.03 22.84 34.54
CA GLY A 173 -20.35 23.55 33.29
C GLY A 173 -21.44 22.97 32.39
N PHE A 174 -21.99 21.78 32.66
CA PHE A 174 -23.00 21.16 31.77
C PHE A 174 -24.30 20.70 32.47
N GLY A 175 -24.60 21.22 33.66
CA GLY A 175 -25.89 21.00 34.34
C GLY A 175 -26.74 22.27 34.39
N PRO A 176 -28.07 22.20 34.15
CA PRO A 176 -28.92 23.36 34.31
C PRO A 176 -28.83 23.85 35.75
N SER A 177 -28.53 25.14 35.92
CA SER A 177 -28.49 25.76 37.25
C SER A 177 -29.88 25.72 37.87
N GLY A 178 -30.06 24.85 38.86
CA GLY A 178 -31.29 24.77 39.67
C GLY A 178 -31.98 23.41 39.62
N ALA A 179 -31.42 22.43 40.31
CA ALA A 179 -32.20 21.28 40.77
C ALA A 179 -31.71 20.88 42.16
N THR A 180 -32.23 21.59 43.16
CA THR A 180 -32.18 21.19 44.56
C THR A 180 -32.76 19.79 44.70
N GLY A 181 -31.98 18.89 45.29
CA GLY A 181 -32.34 17.60 45.88
C GLY A 181 -33.62 16.91 45.40
N ARG A 182 -33.46 15.84 44.61
CA ARG A 182 -34.38 14.70 44.67
C ARG A 182 -33.55 13.42 44.71
N SER A 183 -33.55 12.74 45.85
CA SER A 183 -32.98 11.40 45.95
C SER A 183 -33.79 10.48 45.03
N VAL A 184 -33.14 9.95 44.00
CA VAL A 184 -33.73 8.86 43.23
C VAL A 184 -33.48 7.60 44.05
N ALA A 185 -34.54 7.10 44.69
CA ALA A 185 -34.54 5.79 45.30
C ALA A 185 -34.17 4.75 44.23
N ALA A 186 -33.32 3.80 44.61
CA ALA A 186 -32.92 2.68 43.75
C ALA A 186 -34.16 1.93 43.26
N ALA A 187 -34.39 1.96 41.95
CA ALA A 187 -35.24 0.99 41.28
C ALA A 187 -34.30 -0.08 40.74
N ASP A 188 -34.34 -1.25 41.37
CA ASP A 188 -33.72 -2.48 40.91
C ASP A 188 -34.41 -2.94 39.63
N ASP A 189 -33.96 -2.45 38.47
CA ASP A 189 -34.33 -3.04 37.18
C ASP A 189 -33.06 -3.56 36.49
N ALA A 190 -32.84 -4.85 36.69
CA ALA A 190 -31.83 -5.62 35.98
C ALA A 190 -32.15 -5.63 34.47
N PHE A 191 -31.37 -4.88 33.69
CA PHE A 191 -31.38 -5.00 32.23
C PHE A 191 -30.72 -6.33 31.84
N ALA A 192 -31.55 -7.33 31.56
CA ALA A 192 -31.14 -8.58 30.93
C ALA A 192 -30.70 -8.30 29.49
N PHE A 193 -29.42 -8.56 29.20
CA PHE A 193 -28.89 -8.71 27.85
C PHE A 193 -29.34 -10.08 27.33
N ASP A 194 -30.49 -10.14 26.65
CA ASP A 194 -30.77 -11.31 25.82
C ASP A 194 -31.53 -10.93 24.54
N SER A 195 -31.20 -11.65 23.47
CA SER A 195 -31.66 -11.55 22.08
C SER A 195 -31.08 -10.41 21.22
N TRP A 196 -30.01 -10.75 20.50
CA TRP A 196 -29.87 -10.28 19.13
C TRP A 196 -30.67 -11.25 18.24
N SER A 197 -31.59 -10.74 17.42
CA SER A 197 -32.22 -11.55 16.37
C SER A 197 -31.98 -10.88 15.02
N ILE A 198 -31.36 -11.64 14.11
CA ILE A 198 -31.24 -11.30 12.70
C ILE A 198 -32.65 -11.44 12.09
N ARG A 199 -33.20 -10.36 11.54
CA ARG A 199 -34.37 -10.46 10.66
C ARG A 199 -33.94 -11.10 9.33
N PRO A 200 -34.56 -12.19 8.87
CA PRO A 200 -34.48 -12.56 7.47
C PRO A 200 -35.32 -11.58 6.65
N GLU A 201 -34.72 -11.03 5.58
CA GLU A 201 -35.41 -10.18 4.62
C GLU A 201 -36.55 -10.92 3.91
N GLY A 202 -37.52 -10.11 3.46
CA GLY A 202 -38.84 -10.51 2.99
C GLY A 202 -38.87 -11.54 1.87
N SER A 203 -39.80 -12.48 2.05
CA SER A 203 -40.43 -13.33 1.05
C SER A 203 -40.90 -12.54 -0.17
N ALA A 204 -40.35 -12.86 -1.35
CA ALA A 204 -40.93 -12.50 -2.64
C ALA A 204 -42.10 -13.45 -2.95
N ASP A 205 -43.33 -12.97 -2.79
CA ASP A 205 -44.49 -13.55 -3.47
C ASP A 205 -44.81 -12.65 -4.66
N GLY A 206 -44.51 -13.17 -5.86
CA GLY A 206 -44.64 -12.49 -7.14
C GLY A 206 -44.71 -13.54 -8.24
N ARG A 207 -45.87 -14.19 -8.35
CA ARG A 207 -46.28 -15.05 -9.47
C ARG A 207 -45.85 -14.45 -10.82
N HIS A 208 -44.99 -15.17 -11.54
CA HIS A 208 -45.00 -15.18 -13.00
C HIS A 208 -45.19 -16.62 -13.48
N GLU A 209 -46.33 -16.77 -14.13
CA GLU A 209 -46.91 -17.96 -14.72
C GLU A 209 -46.04 -18.45 -15.89
N ILE A 210 -45.60 -19.70 -15.85
CA ILE A 210 -45.00 -20.40 -17.00
C ILE A 210 -46.13 -21.23 -17.63
N ALA A 211 -46.65 -20.76 -18.76
CA ALA A 211 -47.53 -21.55 -19.62
C ALA A 211 -46.69 -22.37 -20.62
N PRO A 212 -47.14 -23.59 -20.99
CA PRO A 212 -46.38 -24.53 -21.79
C PRO A 212 -46.38 -24.19 -23.28
N ALA A 213 -45.33 -24.66 -23.97
CA ALA A 213 -45.22 -24.68 -25.41
C ALA A 213 -46.38 -25.48 -26.04
N ALA A 214 -47.09 -24.86 -26.97
CA ALA A 214 -48.00 -25.55 -27.87
C ALA A 214 -47.20 -25.93 -29.13
N ASP A 215 -47.15 -27.24 -29.40
CA ASP A 215 -46.86 -27.77 -30.72
C ASP A 215 -47.97 -27.35 -31.69
N ASP A 216 -47.60 -26.73 -32.81
CA ASP A 216 -48.40 -26.79 -34.03
C ASP A 216 -47.48 -27.13 -35.21
N HIS A 217 -47.57 -28.40 -35.61
CA HIS A 217 -47.22 -28.85 -36.94
C HIS A 217 -48.42 -28.61 -37.85
N SER A 218 -48.25 -27.80 -38.90
CA SER A 218 -48.91 -28.05 -40.18
C SER A 218 -48.26 -27.29 -41.33
N THR A 219 -47.74 -28.09 -42.26
CA THR A 219 -47.80 -28.00 -43.74
C THR A 219 -47.42 -26.71 -44.47
#